data_AF-A0A929SNK8-F1
#
_entry.id   AF-A0A929SNK8-F1
#
_cell.length_a   1.000
_cell.length_b   1.000
_cell.length_c   1.000
_cell.angle_alpha   90.00
_cell.angle_beta   90.00
_cell.angle_gamma   90.00
#
_symmetry.space_group_name_H-M   'P 1'
#
loop_
_entity.id
_entity.type
_entity.pdbx_description
1 polymer ?
#
loop_
_entity_poly.entity_id
_entity_poly.type
_entity_poly.pdbx_seq_one_letter_code
_entity_poly.pdbx_strand_id
1 'polypeptide(L)'
;MKKIFAIVFAVILISFIIVLLLKSVVYRKYRNSDFGIKTYVSQYDRDNDGIDDQTDILNNVKKYILQKPKYKSKYYETGYPNDKYGVCTDVIGYGLKNAGYDLRNLVNEDIIKNMDKYNIDKIDKNIDFRRVRNLNVYFKNNCISLTTDLKKIEEWQGGDIVVFKDHIGLISDNRNKRGIPYLIHHASVTQLNYEEDVLEFYGQDYIIGHYRVN
;
A
#
# COMPACT_ATOMS: atom_id res chain seq x y z
N MET A 1 39.77 22.20 -30.80
CA MET A 1 38.91 20.99 -30.73
C MET A 1 39.03 20.24 -29.40
N LYS A 2 40.20 19.72 -29.00
CA LYS A 2 40.36 18.96 -27.72
C LYS A 2 39.98 19.73 -26.44
N LYS A 3 40.34 21.01 -26.32
CA LYS A 3 39.97 21.85 -25.16
C LYS A 3 38.47 22.11 -25.03
N ILE A 4 37.80 22.38 -26.16
CA ILE A 4 36.34 22.57 -26.19
C ILE A 4 35.63 21.26 -25.80
N PHE A 5 36.11 20.12 -26.30
CA PHE A 5 35.58 18.81 -25.92
C PHE A 5 35.74 18.51 -24.43
N ALA A 6 36.90 18.83 -23.84
CA ALA A 6 37.14 18.68 -22.40
C ALA A 6 36.21 19.56 -21.56
N ILE A 7 35.96 20.81 -21.97
CA ILE A 7 35.05 21.73 -21.30
C ILE A 7 33.60 21.21 -21.37
N VAL A 8 33.14 20.80 -22.56
CA VAL A 8 31.79 20.23 -22.74
C VAL A 8 31.61 18.97 -21.89
N PHE A 9 32.60 18.07 -21.89
CA PHE A 9 32.57 16.87 -21.05
C PHE A 9 32.50 17.20 -19.55
N ALA A 10 33.30 18.17 -19.09
CA ALA A 10 33.26 18.61 -17.69
C ALA A 10 31.90 19.21 -17.30
N VAL A 11 31.27 20.01 -18.17
CA VAL A 11 29.93 20.58 -17.92
C VAL A 11 28.85 19.50 -17.85
N ILE A 12 28.90 18.48 -18.73
CA ILE A 12 27.97 17.35 -18.69
C ILE A 12 28.18 16.55 -17.39
N LEU A 13 29.42 16.28 -17.00
CA LEU A 13 29.74 15.57 -15.77
C LEU A 13 29.27 16.32 -14.53
N ILE A 14 29.50 17.64 -14.46
CA ILE A 14 29.03 18.48 -13.36
C ILE A 14 27.50 18.49 -13.31
N SER A 15 26.83 18.67 -14.46
CA SER A 15 25.36 18.61 -14.55
C SER A 15 24.81 17.27 -14.07
N PHE A 16 25.44 16.17 -14.46
CA PHE A 16 25.07 14.82 -14.02
C PHE A 16 25.25 14.65 -12.50
N ILE A 17 26.37 15.12 -11.94
CA ILE A 17 26.62 15.09 -10.49
C ILE A 17 25.59 15.94 -9.74
N ILE A 18 25.27 17.15 -10.22
CA ILE A 18 24.24 18.00 -9.62
C ILE A 18 22.88 17.30 -9.62
N VAL A 19 22.49 16.65 -10.73
CA VAL A 19 21.25 15.87 -10.79
C VAL A 19 21.26 14.73 -9.76
N LEU A 20 22.36 14.01 -9.60
CA LEU A 20 22.49 12.96 -8.59
C LEU A 20 22.36 13.50 -7.16
N LEU A 21 23.01 14.62 -6.85
CA LEU A 21 22.94 15.28 -5.55
C LEU A 21 21.54 15.81 -5.25
N LEU A 22 20.90 16.46 -6.22
CA LEU A 22 19.51 16.93 -6.10
C LEU A 22 18.56 15.74 -5.91
N LYS A 23 18.80 14.60 -6.59
CA LYS A 23 18.00 13.40 -6.39
C LYS A 23 18.10 12.89 -4.95
N SER A 24 19.28 12.89 -4.33
CA SER A 24 19.41 12.42 -2.94
C SER A 24 18.67 13.32 -1.95
N VAL A 25 18.67 14.63 -2.19
CA VAL A 25 17.98 15.61 -1.33
C VAL A 25 16.46 15.60 -1.55
N VAL A 26 16.02 15.55 -2.81
CA VAL A 26 14.59 15.60 -3.17
C VAL A 26 13.87 14.29 -2.86
N TYR A 27 14.52 13.14 -3.07
CA TYR A 27 13.91 11.82 -2.85
C TYR A 27 14.34 11.17 -1.52
N ARG A 28 14.83 11.98 -0.56
CA ARG A 28 15.10 11.49 0.79
C ARG A 28 13.81 10.98 1.41
N LYS A 29 13.80 9.70 1.80
CA LYS A 29 12.75 9.09 2.61
C LYS A 29 13.04 9.32 4.09
N TYR A 30 12.00 9.62 4.84
CA TYR A 30 12.00 9.82 6.28
C TYR A 30 11.28 8.65 6.96
N ARG A 31 11.44 8.53 8.28
CA ARG A 31 10.81 7.51 9.13
C ARG A 31 10.04 8.18 10.26
N ASN A 32 9.25 7.40 10.99
CA ASN A 32 8.56 7.85 12.21
C ASN A 32 9.48 8.60 13.18
N SER A 33 10.70 8.11 13.40
CA SER A 33 11.69 8.71 14.30
C SER A 33 12.12 10.12 13.91
N ASP A 34 12.11 10.46 12.61
CA ASP A 34 12.46 11.81 12.14
C ASP A 34 11.42 12.86 12.55
N PHE A 35 10.21 12.43 12.93
CA PHE A 35 9.10 13.29 13.38
C PHE A 35 8.74 13.08 14.85
N GLY A 36 9.52 12.29 15.60
CA GLY A 36 9.20 11.96 16.99
C GLY A 36 7.95 11.07 17.15
N ILE A 37 7.52 10.40 16.08
CA ILE A 37 6.37 9.49 16.11
C ILE A 37 6.83 8.13 16.63
N LYS A 38 6.14 7.57 17.61
CA LYS A 38 6.38 6.19 18.03
C LYS A 38 5.73 5.24 17.02
N THR A 39 6.49 4.27 16.51
CA THR A 39 5.93 3.22 15.65
C THR A 39 4.92 2.39 16.42
N TYR A 40 3.72 2.24 15.86
CA TYR A 40 2.70 1.36 16.39
C TYR A 40 3.16 -0.10 16.28
N VAL A 41 2.87 -0.88 17.31
CA VAL A 41 3.11 -2.32 17.39
C VAL A 41 1.79 -2.93 17.82
N SER A 42 1.27 -3.88 17.05
CA SER A 42 0.03 -4.57 17.38
C SER A 42 0.20 -5.36 18.69
N GLN A 43 -0.90 -5.51 19.44
CA GLN A 43 -0.94 -6.42 20.60
C GLN A 43 -1.25 -7.86 20.18
N TYR A 44 -1.54 -8.05 18.89
CA TYR A 44 -1.95 -9.31 18.29
C TYR A 44 -0.88 -9.80 17.33
N ASP A 45 -0.82 -11.12 17.23
CA ASP A 45 0.00 -11.92 16.32
C ASP A 45 -0.89 -13.11 15.94
N ARG A 46 -1.62 -12.97 14.83
CA ARG A 46 -2.73 -13.87 14.50
C ARG A 46 -2.24 -15.26 14.10
N ASP A 47 -1.10 -15.36 13.43
CA ASP A 47 -0.53 -16.64 13.02
C ASP A 47 0.54 -17.18 13.98
N ASN A 48 0.86 -16.44 15.04
CA ASN A 48 1.76 -16.81 16.12
C ASN A 48 3.20 -17.06 15.63
N ASP A 49 3.65 -16.26 14.66
CA ASP A 49 5.01 -16.36 14.11
C ASP A 49 6.06 -15.55 14.92
N GLY A 50 5.61 -14.80 15.92
CA GLY A 50 6.44 -13.95 16.79
C GLY A 50 6.61 -12.51 16.29
N ILE A 51 5.95 -12.13 15.20
CA ILE A 51 5.89 -10.77 14.66
C ILE A 51 4.47 -10.24 14.88
N ASP A 52 4.36 -9.01 15.39
CA ASP A 52 3.05 -8.39 15.56
C ASP A 52 2.35 -8.16 14.21
N ASP A 53 1.01 -8.28 14.17
CA ASP A 53 0.24 -8.25 12.93
C ASP A 53 0.52 -7.01 12.06
N GLN A 54 0.72 -5.83 12.68
CA GLN A 54 0.98 -4.60 11.92
C GLN A 54 2.31 -4.70 11.18
N THR A 55 3.36 -5.10 11.89
CA THR A 55 4.70 -5.27 11.33
C THR A 55 4.70 -6.37 10.27
N ASP A 56 4.01 -7.49 10.53
CA ASP A 56 4.01 -8.61 9.61
C ASP A 56 3.24 -8.30 8.30
N ILE A 57 2.06 -7.67 8.37
CA ILE A 57 1.32 -7.21 7.20
C ILE A 57 2.20 -6.31 6.32
N LEU A 58 2.88 -5.32 6.92
CA LEU A 58 3.78 -4.42 6.19
C LEU A 58 4.95 -5.19 5.54
N ASN A 59 5.56 -6.12 6.27
CA ASN A 59 6.64 -6.94 5.76
C ASN A 59 6.18 -7.84 4.60
N ASN A 60 4.99 -8.43 4.71
CA ASN A 60 4.42 -9.31 3.69
C ASN A 60 4.04 -8.54 2.42
N VAL A 61 3.50 -7.32 2.55
CA VAL A 61 3.30 -6.43 1.40
C VAL A 61 4.63 -6.09 0.72
N LYS A 62 5.66 -5.74 1.50
CA LYS A 62 7.01 -5.48 0.95
C LYS A 62 7.57 -6.71 0.22
N LYS A 63 7.45 -7.91 0.80
CA LYS A 63 7.84 -9.17 0.17
C LYS A 63 7.08 -9.41 -1.14
N TYR A 64 5.78 -9.11 -1.19
CA TYR A 64 4.95 -9.26 -2.40
C TYR A 64 5.41 -8.34 -3.53
N ILE A 65 5.58 -7.04 -3.27
CA ILE A 65 5.99 -6.08 -4.32
C ILE A 65 7.42 -6.31 -4.83
N LEU A 66 8.30 -6.94 -4.04
CA LEU A 66 9.64 -7.35 -4.47
C LEU A 66 9.59 -8.41 -5.58
N GLN A 67 8.50 -9.18 -5.70
CA GLN A 67 8.28 -10.12 -6.81
C GLN A 67 7.95 -9.41 -8.13
N LYS A 68 7.68 -8.09 -8.09
CA LYS A 68 7.35 -7.24 -9.23
C LYS A 68 6.19 -7.78 -10.08
N PRO A 69 5.00 -7.99 -9.47
CA PRO A 69 3.83 -8.51 -10.18
C PRO A 69 3.40 -7.55 -11.29
N LYS A 70 3.17 -8.03 -12.51
CA LYS A 70 2.70 -7.16 -13.60
C LYS A 70 1.22 -6.84 -13.44
N TYR A 71 0.82 -5.62 -13.77
CA TYR A 71 -0.59 -5.24 -13.69
C TYR A 71 -1.42 -6.05 -14.70
N LYS A 72 -2.44 -6.76 -14.20
CA LYS A 72 -3.48 -7.36 -15.04
C LYS A 72 -4.72 -7.68 -14.21
N SER A 73 -5.86 -7.12 -14.61
CA SER A 73 -7.15 -7.54 -14.07
C SER A 73 -7.55 -8.88 -14.71
N LYS A 74 -7.63 -9.92 -13.89
CA LYS A 74 -7.93 -11.30 -14.29
C LYS A 74 -8.65 -12.02 -13.15
N TYR A 75 -9.60 -12.87 -13.49
CA TYR A 75 -10.25 -13.79 -12.56
C TYR A 75 -9.39 -15.05 -12.33
N TYR A 76 -9.35 -15.54 -11.09
CA TYR A 76 -8.61 -16.73 -10.69
C TYR A 76 -9.52 -17.68 -9.93
N GLU A 77 -9.64 -18.92 -10.39
CA GLU A 77 -10.46 -19.95 -9.70
C GLU A 77 -9.95 -20.29 -8.29
N THR A 78 -8.66 -20.07 -8.05
CA THR A 78 -8.03 -20.19 -6.73
C THR A 78 -8.26 -18.98 -5.82
N GLY A 79 -8.88 -17.91 -6.35
CA GLY A 79 -9.03 -16.61 -5.73
C GLY A 79 -7.80 -15.72 -5.88
N TYR A 80 -6.65 -16.18 -5.36
CA TYR A 80 -5.39 -15.43 -5.44
C TYR A 80 -4.67 -15.68 -6.78
N PRO A 81 -3.99 -14.65 -7.33
CA PRO A 81 -3.09 -14.82 -8.47
C PRO A 81 -1.99 -15.87 -8.22
N ASN A 82 -1.44 -16.45 -9.28
CA ASN A 82 -0.31 -17.39 -9.18
C ASN A 82 0.60 -17.34 -10.43
N ASP A 83 0.43 -16.33 -11.26
CA ASP A 83 1.01 -16.22 -12.60
C ASP A 83 1.81 -14.93 -12.79
N LYS A 84 2.30 -14.35 -11.68
CA LYS A 84 3.07 -13.09 -11.61
C LYS A 84 2.28 -11.85 -12.03
N TYR A 85 0.96 -11.92 -12.13
CA TYR A 85 0.10 -10.76 -12.29
C TYR A 85 -0.59 -10.38 -10.97
N GLY A 86 -1.08 -9.15 -10.91
CA GLY A 86 -1.92 -8.68 -9.81
C GLY A 86 -2.51 -7.31 -10.06
N VAL A 87 -3.31 -6.85 -9.11
CA VAL A 87 -3.90 -5.51 -9.03
C VAL A 87 -3.75 -4.94 -7.61
N CYS A 88 -4.32 -3.77 -7.35
CA CYS A 88 -4.24 -3.08 -6.07
C CYS A 88 -4.72 -3.92 -4.87
N THR A 89 -5.82 -4.65 -5.02
CA THR A 89 -6.38 -5.50 -3.96
C THR A 89 -5.50 -6.71 -3.65
N ASP A 90 -4.69 -7.18 -4.60
CA ASP A 90 -3.77 -8.30 -4.37
C ASP A 90 -2.61 -7.89 -3.45
N VAL A 91 -2.18 -6.62 -3.48
CA VAL A 91 -1.18 -6.09 -2.53
C VAL A 91 -1.67 -6.32 -1.10
N ILE A 92 -2.92 -5.92 -0.82
CA ILE A 92 -3.55 -6.07 0.48
C ILE A 92 -3.84 -7.55 0.79
N GLY A 93 -4.31 -8.30 -0.22
CA GLY A 93 -4.57 -9.73 -0.14
C GLY A 93 -3.39 -10.55 0.34
N TYR A 94 -2.20 -10.36 -0.25
CA TYR A 94 -0.99 -11.08 0.17
C TYR A 94 -0.39 -10.57 1.48
N GLY A 95 -0.50 -9.28 1.76
CA GLY A 95 -0.09 -8.70 3.03
C GLY A 95 -0.80 -9.36 4.22
N LEU A 96 -2.13 -9.41 4.12
CA LEU A 96 -2.99 -9.96 5.17
C LEU A 96 -2.94 -11.48 5.23
N LYS A 97 -2.98 -12.17 4.08
CA LYS A 97 -3.02 -13.64 4.06
C LYS A 97 -1.83 -14.27 4.77
N ASN A 98 -0.65 -13.69 4.60
CA ASN A 98 0.58 -14.21 5.18
C ASN A 98 0.79 -13.79 6.64
N ALA A 99 -0.09 -12.95 7.19
CA ALA A 99 -0.20 -12.61 8.62
C ALA A 99 -1.42 -13.30 9.26
N GLY A 100 -1.88 -14.42 8.69
CA GLY A 100 -3.03 -15.18 9.19
C GLY A 100 -4.44 -14.67 8.82
N TYR A 101 -4.58 -13.58 8.06
CA TYR A 101 -5.86 -13.00 7.63
C TYR A 101 -6.21 -13.37 6.17
N ASP A 102 -6.78 -14.56 5.94
CA ASP A 102 -7.24 -14.97 4.60
C ASP A 102 -8.51 -14.20 4.17
N LEU A 103 -8.32 -13.04 3.54
CA LEU A 103 -9.39 -12.18 3.05
C LEU A 103 -10.40 -12.91 2.16
N ARG A 104 -9.98 -13.94 1.43
CA ARG A 104 -10.91 -14.71 0.59
C ARG A 104 -12.04 -15.33 1.40
N ASN A 105 -11.71 -15.90 2.56
CA ASN A 105 -12.70 -16.53 3.43
C ASN A 105 -13.37 -15.49 4.34
N LEU A 106 -12.59 -14.57 4.91
CA LEU A 106 -13.09 -13.55 5.84
C LEU A 106 -14.12 -12.62 5.19
N VAL A 107 -13.86 -12.13 3.97
CA VAL A 107 -14.82 -11.29 3.24
C VAL A 107 -16.06 -12.09 2.86
N ASN A 108 -15.91 -13.35 2.45
CA ASN A 108 -17.04 -14.20 2.12
C ASN A 108 -17.95 -14.46 3.35
N GLU A 109 -17.36 -14.70 4.51
CA GLU A 109 -18.10 -14.85 5.77
C GLU A 109 -18.84 -13.56 6.18
N ASP A 110 -18.19 -12.39 6.02
CA ASP A 110 -18.81 -11.10 6.31
C ASP A 110 -19.96 -10.79 5.34
N ILE A 111 -19.81 -11.12 4.05
CA ILE A 111 -20.86 -10.99 3.03
C ILE A 111 -22.07 -11.86 3.39
N ILE A 112 -21.87 -13.12 3.76
CA ILE A 112 -22.97 -14.03 4.13
C ILE A 112 -23.76 -13.48 5.33
N LYS A 113 -23.08 -12.85 6.30
CA LYS A 113 -23.70 -12.29 7.51
C LYS A 113 -24.35 -10.92 7.29
N ASN A 114 -23.87 -10.13 6.33
CA ASN A 114 -24.25 -8.73 6.14
C ASN A 114 -24.62 -8.42 4.68
N MET A 115 -25.29 -9.34 3.98
CA MET A 115 -25.47 -9.26 2.52
C MET A 115 -26.14 -7.97 2.05
N ASP A 116 -27.01 -7.36 2.87
CA ASP A 116 -27.67 -6.08 2.62
C ASP A 116 -26.71 -4.88 2.50
N LYS A 117 -25.52 -4.97 3.11
CA LYS A 117 -24.48 -3.93 3.02
C LYS A 117 -23.64 -4.02 1.75
N TYR A 118 -23.73 -5.13 1.02
CA TYR A 118 -22.93 -5.40 -0.16
C TYR A 118 -23.77 -5.30 -1.43
N ASN A 119 -23.28 -4.56 -2.43
CA ASN A 119 -23.92 -4.49 -3.73
C ASN A 119 -23.48 -5.69 -4.62
N ILE A 120 -23.96 -6.89 -4.30
CA ILE A 120 -23.55 -8.17 -4.93
C ILE A 120 -24.80 -8.96 -5.34
N ASP A 121 -24.95 -9.23 -6.63
CA ASP A 121 -26.04 -10.07 -7.14
C ASP A 121 -25.80 -11.57 -6.90
N LYS A 122 -24.55 -12.00 -7.07
CA LYS A 122 -24.12 -13.38 -6.88
C LYS A 122 -22.79 -13.42 -6.13
N ILE A 123 -22.81 -14.06 -4.96
CA ILE A 123 -21.61 -14.26 -4.15
C ILE A 123 -20.63 -15.16 -4.91
N ASP A 124 -19.39 -14.72 -4.98
CA ASP A 124 -18.27 -15.48 -5.50
C ASP A 124 -17.01 -15.16 -4.68
N LYS A 125 -16.73 -16.06 -3.73
CA LYS A 125 -15.57 -15.96 -2.84
C LYS A 125 -14.23 -15.83 -3.57
N ASN A 126 -14.11 -16.24 -4.83
CA ASN A 126 -12.86 -16.13 -5.58
C ASN A 126 -12.59 -14.72 -6.14
N ILE A 127 -13.58 -13.84 -6.14
CA ILE A 127 -13.44 -12.49 -6.71
C ILE A 127 -13.95 -11.39 -5.78
N ASP A 128 -14.86 -11.69 -4.84
CA ASP A 128 -15.44 -10.68 -3.97
C ASP A 128 -14.42 -9.96 -3.08
N PHE A 129 -13.45 -10.69 -2.53
CA PHE A 129 -12.36 -10.09 -1.75
C PHE A 129 -11.37 -9.27 -2.59
N ARG A 130 -11.47 -9.34 -3.93
CA ARG A 130 -10.61 -8.59 -4.86
C ARG A 130 -11.31 -7.35 -5.42
N ARG A 131 -12.51 -7.01 -4.92
CA ARG A 131 -13.24 -5.78 -5.27
C ARG A 131 -13.05 -4.72 -4.18
N VAL A 132 -12.51 -3.56 -4.56
CA VAL A 132 -12.27 -2.43 -3.64
C VAL A 132 -13.51 -2.06 -2.83
N ARG A 133 -14.68 -1.97 -3.49
CA ARG A 133 -15.95 -1.66 -2.83
C ARG A 133 -16.32 -2.66 -1.72
N ASN A 134 -16.05 -3.95 -1.93
CA ASN A 134 -16.37 -5.00 -0.96
C ASN A 134 -15.37 -4.96 0.19
N LEU A 135 -14.08 -4.77 -0.11
CA LEU A 135 -13.05 -4.59 0.91
C LEU A 135 -13.32 -3.39 1.80
N ASN A 136 -13.82 -2.28 1.26
CA ASN A 136 -14.20 -1.13 2.08
C ASN A 136 -15.26 -1.48 3.14
N VAL A 137 -16.30 -2.23 2.74
CA VAL A 137 -17.36 -2.67 3.67
C VAL A 137 -16.78 -3.62 4.72
N TYR A 138 -15.97 -4.61 4.28
CA TYR A 138 -15.33 -5.56 5.18
C TYR A 138 -14.46 -4.87 6.23
N PHE A 139 -13.55 -3.99 5.83
CA PHE A 139 -12.66 -3.28 6.76
C PHE A 139 -13.42 -2.34 7.67
N LYS A 140 -14.49 -1.69 7.19
CA LYS A 140 -15.37 -0.87 8.04
C LYS A 140 -16.07 -1.69 9.13
N ASN A 141 -16.44 -2.94 8.84
CA ASN A 141 -17.11 -3.83 9.79
C ASN A 141 -16.13 -4.50 10.78
N ASN A 142 -14.88 -4.77 10.35
CA ASN A 142 -13.98 -5.71 11.03
C ASN A 142 -12.64 -5.10 11.47
N CYS A 143 -12.40 -3.81 11.25
CA CYS A 143 -11.15 -3.13 11.61
C CYS A 143 -11.41 -1.80 12.32
N ILE A 144 -10.37 -1.25 12.94
CA ILE A 144 -10.42 0.07 13.56
C ILE A 144 -10.41 1.12 12.44
N SER A 145 -11.44 1.96 12.41
CA SER A 145 -11.49 3.13 11.51
C SER A 145 -10.68 4.27 12.10
N LEU A 146 -9.76 4.82 11.30
CA LEU A 146 -8.86 5.90 11.66
C LEU A 146 -9.22 7.20 10.93
N THR A 147 -8.57 8.29 11.30
CA THR A 147 -8.76 9.59 10.63
C THR A 147 -8.28 9.53 9.18
N THR A 148 -9.00 10.20 8.28
CA THR A 148 -8.56 10.45 6.91
C THR A 148 -7.87 11.81 6.74
N ASP A 149 -7.64 12.56 7.83
CA ASP A 149 -6.91 13.82 7.80
C ASP A 149 -5.39 13.56 7.69
N LEU A 150 -4.81 13.90 6.53
CA LEU A 150 -3.38 13.71 6.26
C LEU A 150 -2.49 14.60 7.13
N LYS A 151 -3.04 15.63 7.78
CA LYS A 151 -2.28 16.50 8.70
C LYS A 151 -1.98 15.84 10.04
N LYS A 152 -2.77 14.82 10.44
CA LYS A 152 -2.58 14.05 11.68
C LYS A 152 -1.54 12.94 11.46
N ILE A 153 -0.32 13.31 11.08
CA ILE A 153 0.71 12.40 10.58
C ILE A 153 1.02 11.22 11.51
N GLU A 154 0.84 11.39 12.81
CA GLU A 154 1.00 10.38 13.86
C GLU A 154 -0.03 9.24 13.79
N GLU A 155 -1.23 9.51 13.27
CA GLU A 155 -2.30 8.51 13.17
C GLU A 155 -2.09 7.52 12.01
N TRP A 156 -1.28 7.90 11.02
CA TRP A 156 -0.97 7.09 9.85
C TRP A 156 0.29 6.27 10.08
N GLN A 157 0.16 4.96 10.23
CA GLN A 157 1.26 4.06 10.54
C GLN A 157 1.48 3.06 9.41
N GLY A 158 2.74 2.67 9.19
CA GLY A 158 3.07 1.62 8.24
C GLY A 158 2.31 0.34 8.57
N GLY A 159 1.65 -0.28 7.59
CA GLY A 159 0.75 -1.42 7.80
C GLY A 159 -0.74 -1.07 7.78
N ASP A 160 -1.11 0.21 7.87
CA ASP A 160 -2.52 0.62 7.77
C ASP A 160 -3.03 0.46 6.33
N ILE A 161 -4.33 0.24 6.19
CA ILE A 161 -5.00 0.05 4.90
C ILE A 161 -5.76 1.33 4.55
N VAL A 162 -5.55 1.82 3.32
CA VAL A 162 -6.23 3.02 2.82
C VAL A 162 -7.05 2.66 1.61
N VAL A 163 -8.33 3.03 1.65
CA VAL A 163 -9.28 2.79 0.59
C VAL A 163 -9.65 4.12 -0.06
N PHE A 164 -9.53 4.17 -1.37
CA PHE A 164 -9.98 5.26 -2.22
C PHE A 164 -11.26 4.86 -2.96
N LYS A 165 -11.90 5.79 -3.67
CA LYS A 165 -13.16 5.52 -4.40
C LYS A 165 -13.05 4.34 -5.38
N ASP A 166 -11.92 4.18 -6.05
CA ASP A 166 -11.67 3.14 -7.06
C ASP A 166 -10.34 2.38 -6.86
N HIS A 167 -9.65 2.61 -5.74
CA HIS A 167 -8.31 2.08 -5.51
C HIS A 167 -8.07 1.73 -4.04
N ILE A 168 -7.04 0.95 -3.76
CA ILE A 168 -6.65 0.57 -2.39
C ILE A 168 -5.13 0.45 -2.29
N GLY A 169 -4.57 0.73 -1.12
CA GLY A 169 -3.16 0.51 -0.84
C GLY A 169 -2.86 0.41 0.65
N LEU A 170 -1.61 0.11 0.96
CA LEU A 170 -1.10 0.00 2.32
C LEU A 170 -0.21 1.20 2.64
N ILE A 171 -0.32 1.75 3.83
CA ILE A 171 0.60 2.79 4.30
C ILE A 171 1.99 2.19 4.49
N SER A 172 2.99 2.91 3.97
CA SER A 172 4.40 2.59 4.17
C SER A 172 4.92 3.15 5.50
N ASP A 173 6.01 2.55 5.99
CA ASP A 173 6.86 3.12 7.04
C ASP A 173 7.86 4.18 6.53
N ASN A 174 7.85 4.49 5.23
CA ASN A 174 8.54 5.65 4.65
C ASN A 174 7.62 6.87 4.64
N ARG A 175 8.19 8.04 4.92
CA ARG A 175 7.51 9.33 4.94
C ARG A 175 8.22 10.34 4.06
N ASN A 176 7.47 11.31 3.56
CA ASN A 176 8.04 12.49 2.92
C ASN A 176 8.48 13.52 3.97
N LYS A 177 9.08 14.63 3.52
CA LYS A 177 9.61 15.68 4.42
C LYS A 177 8.56 16.36 5.32
N ARG A 178 7.26 16.21 5.01
CA ARG A 178 6.14 16.73 5.80
C ARG A 178 5.60 15.69 6.80
N GLY A 179 6.18 14.49 6.82
CA GLY A 179 5.72 13.39 7.68
C GLY A 179 4.56 12.60 7.08
N ILE A 180 4.06 12.94 5.90
CA ILE A 180 2.99 12.16 5.25
C ILE A 180 3.61 10.87 4.71
N PRO A 181 3.01 9.70 4.97
CA PRO A 181 3.60 8.44 4.56
C PRO A 181 3.44 8.18 3.06
N TYR A 182 4.33 7.35 2.54
CA TYR A 182 4.21 6.80 1.20
C TYR A 182 3.09 5.76 1.17
N LEU A 183 2.56 5.51 -0.01
CA LEU A 183 1.58 4.46 -0.26
C LEU A 183 2.26 3.29 -0.99
N ILE A 184 2.04 2.07 -0.51
CA ILE A 184 2.36 0.83 -1.23
C ILE A 184 1.11 0.35 -1.96
N HIS A 185 1.13 0.34 -3.29
CA HIS A 185 -0.02 0.03 -4.11
C HIS A 185 0.36 -0.46 -5.51
N HIS A 186 -0.61 -1.00 -6.24
CA HIS A 186 -0.44 -1.48 -7.62
C HIS A 186 -1.57 -0.97 -8.51
N ALA A 187 -1.32 0.11 -9.23
CA ALA A 187 -2.37 0.90 -9.90
C ALA A 187 -2.50 0.65 -11.40
N SER A 188 -1.40 0.38 -12.13
CA SER A 188 -1.48 0.27 -13.60
C SER A 188 -0.25 -0.38 -14.24
N VAL A 189 -0.35 -0.68 -15.54
CA VAL A 189 0.76 -1.20 -16.37
C VAL A 189 1.92 -0.22 -16.53
N THR A 190 1.67 1.09 -16.38
CA THR A 190 2.67 2.15 -16.54
C THR A 190 3.28 2.60 -15.20
N GLN A 191 2.83 2.02 -14.08
CA GLN A 191 3.37 2.36 -12.76
C GLN A 191 4.84 1.92 -12.66
N LEU A 192 5.70 2.83 -12.23
CA LEU A 192 7.15 2.59 -12.16
C LEU A 192 7.58 2.00 -10.82
N ASN A 193 6.97 2.44 -9.73
CA ASN A 193 7.30 2.01 -8.38
C ASN A 193 6.01 1.61 -7.65
N TYR A 194 6.06 0.59 -6.80
CA TYR A 194 4.90 0.22 -5.97
C TYR A 194 4.76 1.11 -4.73
N GLU A 195 5.86 1.72 -4.28
CA GLU A 195 5.90 2.57 -3.10
C GLU A 195 6.14 4.02 -3.52
N GLU A 196 5.10 4.85 -3.43
CA GLU A 196 5.07 6.20 -4.01
C GLU A 196 4.55 7.25 -3.02
N ASP A 197 5.06 8.48 -3.11
CA ASP A 197 4.58 9.64 -2.35
C ASP A 197 3.35 10.22 -3.06
N VAL A 198 2.20 9.55 -2.92
CA VAL A 198 0.99 9.81 -3.73
C VAL A 198 -0.28 10.11 -2.96
N LEU A 199 -0.29 10.02 -1.63
CA LEU A 199 -1.49 10.27 -0.83
C LEU A 199 -2.08 11.66 -1.09
N GLU A 200 -1.23 12.69 -1.11
CA GLU A 200 -1.67 14.06 -1.39
C GLU A 200 -2.05 14.28 -2.85
N PHE A 201 -1.45 13.53 -3.79
CA PHE A 201 -1.79 13.61 -5.22
C PHE A 201 -3.15 12.99 -5.53
N TYR A 202 -3.52 11.90 -4.86
CA TYR A 202 -4.88 11.35 -4.95
C TYR A 202 -5.92 12.29 -4.34
N GLY A 203 -5.52 13.07 -3.33
CA GLY A 203 -6.37 14.04 -2.66
C GLY A 203 -7.18 13.41 -1.52
N GLN A 204 -7.25 14.13 -0.39
CA GLN A 204 -7.90 13.65 0.83
C GLN A 204 -9.39 13.30 0.63
N ASP A 205 -10.11 14.07 -0.19
CA ASP A 205 -11.53 13.84 -0.51
C ASP A 205 -11.77 12.56 -1.34
N TYR A 206 -10.70 11.95 -1.83
CA TYR A 206 -10.73 10.69 -2.54
C TYR A 206 -10.53 9.47 -1.62
N ILE A 207 -10.02 9.70 -0.40
CA ILE A 207 -9.87 8.69 0.64
C ILE A 207 -11.23 8.47 1.31
N ILE A 208 -11.77 7.27 1.16
CA ILE A 208 -13.07 6.89 1.72
C ILE A 208 -12.96 5.96 2.94
N GLY A 209 -11.74 5.52 3.26
CA GLY A 209 -11.47 4.70 4.44
C GLY A 209 -9.98 4.65 4.77
N HIS A 210 -9.68 4.63 6.06
CA HIS A 210 -8.36 4.40 6.62
C HIS A 210 -8.55 3.45 7.81
N TYR A 211 -7.92 2.27 7.74
CA TYR A 211 -8.22 1.16 8.64
C TYR A 211 -6.96 0.54 9.20
N ARG A 212 -7.04 0.09 10.45
CA ARG A 212 -6.00 -0.71 11.10
C ARG A 212 -6.58 -2.03 11.58
N VAL A 213 -5.85 -3.11 11.27
CA VAL A 213 -6.20 -4.46 11.73
C VAL A 213 -5.95 -4.57 13.23
N ASN A 214 -6.89 -5.23 13.92
CA ASN A 214 -6.86 -5.48 15.36
C ASN A 214 -7.28 -6.91 15.68
#